data_AF-A0A944Z5Z0-F1
#
_entry.id   AF-A0A944Z5Z0-F1
#
_cell.length_a   1.000
_cell.length_b   1.000
_cell.length_c   1.000
_cell.angle_alpha   90.00
_cell.angle_beta   90.00
_cell.angle_gamma   90.00
#
_symmetry.space_group_name_H-M   'P 1'
#
loop_
_entity.id
_entity.type
_entity.pdbx_description
1 polymer ?
#
loop_
_entity_poly.entity_id
_entity_poly.type
_entity_poly.pdbx_seq_one_letter_code
_entity_poly.pdbx_strand_id
1 'polypeptide(L)'
;MSYIDSKFLNILSPQLLKFRKTADNLWNFRCPYCGDSQKSRSKARGFVYRKKNDLFFKCHNCGMGTTLGNLIKYLDSKLHKDYIMERYKSGVKTVDPKPEFNFTTPVFRKKSVLENLKSISDLPKDHPARSIIEKRKLPLKCLNDLYLCKSFYKFTNTLIPNKFPSLNGDHPRLLIPFRDENGEVFAYQGRAFGNETPKYITIKLNSDADKIFGLDKVDKNKKIYVVEGPIDSLFLDNCIAVAGADFNNVQGDVTVIYDNEPRNKEIVKQIEKTINQGRSIVLWPDTIKEKDINDMILSGHTKSEIQKIIEDNTFEGVAAKLRFTGWKKINERVISKTI
;
A
#
# COMPACT_ATOMS: atom_id res chain seq x y z
N MET A 1 15.59 31.85 4.85
CA MET A 1 16.27 31.15 5.96
C MET A 1 16.61 32.20 6.98
N SER A 2 16.17 32.03 8.22
CA SER A 2 16.64 32.95 9.26
C SER A 2 18.12 32.68 9.53
N TYR A 3 18.96 33.70 9.42
CA TYR A 3 20.37 33.66 9.83
C TYR A 3 20.51 33.09 11.27
N ILE A 4 19.52 33.37 12.11
CA ILE A 4 19.39 32.92 13.49
C ILE A 4 19.35 31.39 13.57
N ASP A 5 18.60 30.71 12.70
CA ASP A 5 18.47 29.25 12.72
C ASP A 5 19.82 28.57 12.46
N SER A 6 20.59 29.09 11.50
CA SER A 6 21.94 28.57 11.21
C SER A 6 22.93 28.90 12.33
N LYS A 7 22.86 30.12 12.91
CA LYS A 7 23.68 30.54 14.05
C LYS A 7 23.53 29.56 15.22
N PHE A 8 22.30 29.31 15.66
CA PHE A 8 22.05 28.45 16.82
C PHE A 8 22.32 26.98 16.56
N LEU A 9 22.14 26.49 15.32
CA LEU A 9 22.57 25.14 14.95
C LEU A 9 24.10 24.99 15.02
N ASN A 10 24.86 26.01 14.60
CA ASN A 10 26.32 25.99 14.70
C ASN A 10 26.80 26.08 16.17
N ILE A 11 26.12 26.85 17.01
CA ILE A 11 26.40 26.88 18.47
C ILE A 11 26.14 25.51 19.10
N LEU A 12 25.08 24.81 18.67
CA LEU A 12 24.74 23.47 19.14
C LEU A 12 25.69 22.38 18.61
N SER A 13 26.43 22.65 17.53
CA SER A 13 27.25 21.65 16.83
C SER A 13 28.24 20.85 17.70
N PRO A 14 28.90 21.41 18.74
CA PRO A 14 29.83 20.62 19.57
C PRO A 14 29.14 19.50 20.36
N GLN A 15 27.84 19.62 20.62
CA GLN A 15 27.04 18.61 21.29
C GLN A 15 26.54 17.52 20.32
N LEU A 16 26.66 17.77 19.01
CA LEU A 16 26.19 16.87 17.95
C LEU A 16 27.35 16.04 17.40
N LEU A 17 27.37 14.76 17.78
CA LEU A 17 28.41 13.85 17.28
C LEU A 17 28.38 13.77 15.75
N LYS A 18 29.55 13.92 15.12
CA LYS A 18 29.75 13.85 13.66
C LYS A 18 29.05 14.94 12.88
N PHE A 19 28.92 16.10 13.49
CA PHE A 19 28.38 17.27 12.82
C PHE A 19 29.20 17.66 11.60
N ARG A 20 28.53 17.74 10.45
CA ARG A 20 29.08 18.25 9.20
C ARG A 20 27.99 18.98 8.42
N LYS A 21 28.36 20.10 7.80
CA LYS A 21 27.54 20.74 6.76
C LYS A 21 27.81 20.00 5.45
N THR A 22 26.81 19.29 4.93
CA THR A 22 26.97 18.46 3.71
C THR A 22 26.60 19.22 2.44
N ALA A 23 25.74 20.21 2.55
CA ALA A 23 25.40 21.13 1.46
C ALA A 23 24.87 22.44 2.05
N ASP A 24 24.53 23.40 1.20
CA ASP A 24 23.85 24.60 1.67
C ASP A 24 22.49 24.27 2.27
N ASN A 25 22.31 24.75 3.51
CA ASN A 25 21.14 24.50 4.33
C ASN A 25 20.88 23.00 4.63
N LEU A 26 21.94 22.17 4.61
CA LEU A 26 21.88 20.75 4.93
C LEU A 26 23.05 20.35 5.83
N TRP A 27 22.71 19.81 7.01
CA TRP A 27 23.66 19.31 7.99
C TRP A 27 23.36 17.86 8.33
N ASN A 28 24.41 17.09 8.55
CA ASN A 28 24.33 15.67 8.91
C ASN A 28 25.10 15.44 10.22
N PHE A 29 24.52 14.63 11.09
CA PHE A 29 25.11 14.24 12.37
C PHE A 29 24.45 12.98 12.91
N ARG A 30 25.03 12.40 13.96
CA ARG A 30 24.48 11.26 14.64
C ARG A 30 23.21 11.66 15.38
N CYS A 31 22.12 10.90 15.19
CA CYS A 31 20.84 11.24 15.79
C CYS A 31 20.93 11.27 17.33
N PRO A 32 20.62 12.39 18.00
CA PRO A 32 20.70 12.51 19.45
C PRO A 32 19.62 11.72 20.19
N TYR A 33 18.46 11.47 19.55
CA TYR A 33 17.36 10.72 20.16
C TYR A 33 17.60 9.21 20.26
N CYS A 34 18.22 8.60 19.25
CA CYS A 34 18.40 7.15 19.18
C CYS A 34 19.85 6.69 19.17
N GLY A 35 20.81 7.62 19.09
CA GLY A 35 22.23 7.28 18.99
C GLY A 35 22.59 6.50 17.72
N ASP A 36 21.74 6.49 16.70
CA ASP A 36 21.97 5.75 15.45
C ASP A 36 22.20 4.23 15.65
N SER A 37 23.29 3.66 15.13
CA SER A 37 23.57 2.22 15.21
C SER A 37 24.54 1.98 16.36
N GLN A 38 24.19 1.09 17.29
CA GLN A 38 25.14 0.64 18.31
C GLN A 38 26.26 -0.21 17.69
N LYS A 39 25.96 -0.96 16.62
CA LYS A 39 26.94 -1.79 15.88
C LYS A 39 27.95 -0.96 15.06
N SER A 40 27.53 0.21 14.56
CA SER A 40 28.34 1.02 13.64
C SER A 40 28.46 2.44 14.16
N ARG A 41 29.54 2.69 14.93
CA ARG A 41 29.88 4.03 15.43
C ARG A 41 30.10 5.05 14.31
N SER A 42 30.35 4.59 13.08
CA SER A 42 30.52 5.41 11.87
C SER A 42 29.23 6.14 11.41
N LYS A 43 28.04 5.58 11.67
CA LYS A 43 26.78 6.01 11.03
C LYS A 43 26.20 7.30 11.63
N ALA A 44 25.83 8.23 10.76
CA ALA A 44 25.15 9.48 11.07
C ALA A 44 23.94 9.61 10.13
N ARG A 45 22.73 9.36 10.65
CA ARG A 45 21.47 9.41 9.88
C ARG A 45 20.50 10.49 10.39
N GLY A 46 20.97 11.38 11.25
CA GLY A 46 20.30 12.62 11.60
C GLY A 46 20.65 13.70 10.58
N PHE A 47 19.65 14.43 10.13
CA PHE A 47 19.81 15.55 9.21
C PHE A 47 19.03 16.75 9.71
N VAL A 48 19.61 17.95 9.56
CA VAL A 48 18.87 19.20 9.60
C VAL A 48 18.85 19.77 8.19
N TYR A 49 17.66 20.12 7.71
CA TYR A 49 17.46 20.62 6.36
C TYR A 49 16.43 21.75 6.35
N ARG A 50 16.50 22.59 5.34
CA ARG A 50 15.53 23.68 5.14
C ARG A 50 14.27 23.20 4.43
N LYS A 51 13.10 23.59 4.96
CA LYS A 51 11.81 23.51 4.26
C LYS A 51 11.15 24.88 4.31
N LYS A 52 10.89 25.49 3.14
CA LYS A 52 10.49 26.89 3.01
C LYS A 52 11.50 27.83 3.70
N ASN A 53 11.14 28.45 4.84
CA ASN A 53 12.00 29.43 5.52
C ASN A 53 12.64 28.92 6.81
N ASP A 54 12.18 27.78 7.34
CA ASP A 54 12.62 27.23 8.62
C ASP A 54 13.46 25.95 8.45
N LEU A 55 14.21 25.61 9.50
CA LEU A 55 15.00 24.40 9.59
C LEU A 55 14.27 23.29 10.36
N PHE A 56 14.37 22.07 9.86
CA PHE A 56 13.75 20.87 10.42
C PHE A 56 14.78 19.77 10.62
N PHE A 57 14.62 18.99 11.68
CA PHE A 57 15.39 17.79 11.95
C PHE A 57 14.65 16.54 11.50
N LYS A 58 15.37 15.58 10.92
CA LYS A 58 14.87 14.23 10.63
C LYS A 58 15.96 13.18 10.88
N CYS A 59 15.57 12.06 11.48
CA CYS A 59 16.38 10.87 11.57
C CYS A 59 15.85 9.76 10.63
N HIS A 60 16.72 9.24 9.76
CA HIS A 60 16.41 8.09 8.89
C HIS A 60 16.65 6.73 9.56
N ASN A 61 17.01 6.70 10.85
CA ASN A 61 17.12 5.47 11.63
C ASN A 61 15.86 5.19 12.44
N CYS A 62 15.50 6.10 13.35
CA CYS A 62 14.34 5.94 14.24
C CYS A 62 13.08 6.66 13.75
N GLY A 63 13.17 7.39 12.63
CA GLY A 63 12.02 8.11 12.06
C GLY A 63 11.67 9.45 12.74
N MET A 64 12.32 9.82 13.86
CA MET A 64 12.06 11.08 14.57
C MET A 64 12.19 12.30 13.65
N GLY A 65 11.16 13.14 13.62
CA GLY A 65 11.14 14.41 12.89
C GLY A 65 10.64 15.54 13.80
N THR A 66 11.29 16.70 13.77
CA THR A 66 10.90 17.86 14.59
C THR A 66 11.41 19.17 14.01
N THR A 67 11.00 20.31 14.57
CA THR A 67 11.54 21.63 14.22
C THR A 67 12.93 21.83 14.82
N LEU A 68 13.74 22.74 14.26
CA LEU A 68 15.02 23.08 14.86
C LEU A 68 14.88 23.56 16.32
N GLY A 69 13.87 24.39 16.62
CA GLY A 69 13.62 24.85 17.99
C GLY A 69 13.41 23.71 18.97
N ASN A 70 12.59 22.72 18.61
CA ASN A 70 12.36 21.54 19.45
C ASN A 70 13.61 20.64 19.57
N LEU A 71 14.43 20.56 18.52
CA LEU A 71 15.73 19.87 18.61
C LEU A 71 16.66 20.58 19.61
N ILE A 72 16.77 21.92 19.53
CA ILE A 72 17.56 22.71 20.48
C ILE A 72 17.01 22.51 21.89
N LYS A 73 15.68 22.58 22.08
CA LYS A 73 15.04 22.36 23.39
C LYS A 73 15.37 21.00 24.01
N TYR A 74 15.43 19.96 23.18
CA TYR A 74 15.75 18.60 23.61
C TYR A 74 17.19 18.45 24.07
N LEU A 75 18.14 19.12 23.39
CA LEU A 75 19.57 19.02 23.69
C LEU A 75 20.02 20.02 24.76
N ASP A 76 19.53 21.25 24.67
CA ASP A 76 19.92 22.35 25.54
C ASP A 76 18.74 23.33 25.74
N SER A 77 18.03 23.13 26.84
CA SER A 77 16.87 23.95 27.21
C SER A 77 17.22 25.42 27.50
N LYS A 78 18.48 25.73 27.85
CA LYS A 78 18.94 27.10 28.10
C LYS A 78 19.20 27.80 26.77
N LEU A 79 19.95 27.16 25.87
CA LEU A 79 20.20 27.65 24.51
C LEU A 79 18.89 27.85 23.72
N HIS A 80 17.88 27.02 23.99
CA HIS A 80 16.55 27.19 23.40
C HIS A 80 15.89 28.51 23.80
N LYS A 81 16.04 28.96 25.05
CA LYS A 81 15.48 30.25 25.49
C LYS A 81 16.12 31.41 24.75
N ASP A 82 17.44 31.37 24.59
CA ASP A 82 18.20 32.38 23.84
C ASP A 82 17.79 32.39 22.36
N TYR A 83 17.60 31.21 21.76
CA TYR A 83 17.13 31.04 20.39
C TYR A 83 15.75 31.67 20.15
N ILE A 84 14.79 31.40 21.03
CA ILE A 84 13.44 31.96 20.93
C ILE A 84 13.46 33.49 21.13
N MET A 85 14.26 33.99 22.08
CA MET A 85 14.38 35.43 22.32
C MET A 85 14.96 36.17 21.11
N GLU A 86 15.99 35.62 20.46
CA GLU A 86 16.62 36.22 19.28
C GLU A 86 15.70 36.17 18.04
N ARG A 87 14.98 35.06 17.85
CA ARG A 87 13.92 34.93 16.83
C ARG A 87 12.83 35.99 17.01
N TYR A 88 12.37 36.20 18.24
CA TYR A 88 11.33 37.18 18.57
C TYR A 88 11.79 38.62 18.31
N LYS A 89 12.99 39.00 18.77
CA LYS A 89 13.57 40.34 18.53
C LYS A 89 13.72 40.68 17.05
N SER A 90 13.94 39.67 16.21
CA SER A 90 14.13 39.86 14.77
C SER A 90 12.83 39.84 13.97
N GLY A 91 11.67 39.88 14.64
CA GLY A 91 10.35 39.89 14.00
C GLY A 91 9.96 38.58 13.32
N VAL A 92 10.69 37.49 13.58
CA VAL A 92 10.39 36.17 12.99
C VAL A 92 9.24 35.54 13.77
N LYS A 93 8.00 35.76 13.30
CA LYS A 93 6.82 35.09 13.84
C LYS A 93 6.93 33.58 13.58
N THR A 94 6.93 32.77 14.64
CA THR A 94 6.65 31.34 14.52
C THR A 94 5.22 31.21 14.03
N VAL A 95 5.04 30.89 12.76
CA VAL A 95 3.79 30.28 12.35
C VAL A 95 3.80 28.92 13.06
N ASP A 96 2.83 28.66 13.93
CA ASP A 96 2.55 27.33 14.48
C ASP A 96 1.52 26.61 13.59
N PRO A 97 1.80 26.20 12.34
CA PRO A 97 1.15 25.01 11.84
C PRO A 97 1.95 23.84 12.40
N LYS A 98 1.30 22.95 13.17
CA LYS A 98 1.83 21.60 13.40
C LYS A 98 2.28 21.08 12.02
N PRO A 99 3.58 20.84 11.78
CA PRO A 99 4.01 20.43 10.46
C PRO A 99 3.44 19.05 10.19
N GLU A 100 2.50 18.95 9.24
CA GLU A 100 2.17 17.67 8.61
C GLU A 100 3.41 17.20 7.86
N PHE A 101 4.05 16.21 8.44
CA PHE A 101 5.23 15.56 7.88
C PHE A 101 4.81 14.54 6.82
N ASN A 102 4.23 15.01 5.71
CA ASN A 102 4.13 14.19 4.49
C ASN A 102 5.50 14.17 3.82
N PHE A 103 6.28 13.12 4.10
CA PHE A 103 7.54 12.87 3.42
C PHE A 103 7.44 11.51 2.74
N THR A 104 7.28 11.55 1.42
CA THR A 104 7.57 10.40 0.56
C THR A 104 9.02 10.00 0.81
N THR A 105 9.21 8.73 1.17
CA THR A 105 10.53 8.14 1.34
C THR A 105 11.25 8.25 -0.01
N PRO A 106 12.56 8.59 -0.07
CA PRO A 106 13.27 8.61 -1.34
C PRO A 106 13.19 7.22 -1.96
N VAL A 107 12.45 7.11 -3.06
CA VAL A 107 12.39 5.91 -3.89
C VAL A 107 13.76 5.83 -4.55
N PHE A 108 14.67 5.07 -3.94
CA PHE A 108 15.81 4.55 -4.69
C PHE A 108 15.22 3.95 -5.95
N ARG A 109 15.65 4.39 -7.14
CA ARG A 109 15.33 3.72 -8.41
C ARG A 109 15.88 2.30 -8.29
N LYS A 110 15.06 1.40 -7.74
CA LYS A 110 15.40 -0.01 -7.60
C LYS A 110 15.56 -0.50 -9.03
N LYS A 111 16.60 -1.29 -9.27
CA LYS A 111 16.58 -2.29 -10.35
C LYS A 111 15.15 -2.83 -10.47
N SER A 112 14.61 -2.91 -11.69
CA SER A 112 13.21 -3.30 -11.91
C SER A 112 12.90 -4.47 -10.98
N VAL A 113 11.91 -4.31 -10.09
CA VAL A 113 11.59 -5.28 -9.02
C VAL A 113 11.49 -6.72 -9.55
N LEU A 114 11.17 -6.84 -10.83
CA LEU A 114 10.89 -8.06 -11.56
C LEU A 114 12.08 -8.57 -12.40
N GLU A 115 13.19 -7.82 -12.51
CA GLU A 115 14.33 -8.12 -13.39
C GLU A 115 14.92 -9.52 -13.20
N ASN A 116 14.90 -10.02 -11.96
CA ASN A 116 15.45 -11.34 -11.61
C ASN A 116 14.39 -12.44 -11.48
N LEU A 117 13.14 -12.16 -11.85
CA LEU A 117 12.05 -13.11 -11.77
C LEU A 117 11.71 -13.64 -13.17
N LYS A 118 11.40 -14.94 -13.25
CA LYS A 118 10.89 -15.53 -14.49
C LYS A 118 9.38 -15.37 -14.55
N SER A 119 8.89 -14.90 -15.70
CA SER A 119 7.47 -14.89 -15.99
C SER A 119 6.91 -16.33 -16.02
N ILE A 120 5.64 -16.51 -15.68
CA ILE A 120 4.97 -17.81 -15.76
C ILE A 120 4.88 -18.29 -17.23
N SER A 121 4.74 -17.37 -18.18
CA SER A 121 4.71 -17.72 -19.60
C SER A 121 6.05 -18.26 -20.14
N ASP A 122 7.16 -17.77 -19.57
CA ASP A 122 8.53 -18.19 -19.92
C ASP A 122 8.91 -19.57 -19.34
N LEU A 123 8.11 -20.11 -18.41
CA LEU A 123 8.37 -21.42 -17.85
C LEU A 123 7.98 -22.53 -18.86
N PRO A 124 8.70 -23.67 -18.88
CA PRO A 124 8.30 -24.85 -19.63
C PRO A 124 6.86 -25.28 -19.30
N LYS A 125 6.11 -25.83 -20.27
CA LYS A 125 4.69 -26.22 -20.10
C LYS A 125 4.49 -27.24 -18.98
N ASP A 126 5.44 -28.15 -18.82
CA ASP A 126 5.51 -29.17 -17.77
C ASP A 126 5.95 -28.63 -16.40
N HIS A 127 6.36 -27.36 -16.31
CA HIS A 127 6.78 -26.77 -15.04
C HIS A 127 5.61 -26.71 -14.05
N PRO A 128 5.76 -27.20 -12.80
CA PRO A 128 4.65 -27.29 -11.83
C PRO A 128 3.92 -25.96 -11.60
N ALA A 129 4.67 -24.87 -11.42
CA ALA A 129 4.09 -23.53 -11.24
C ALA A 129 3.20 -23.12 -12.43
N ARG A 130 3.66 -23.34 -13.67
CA ARG A 130 2.89 -23.00 -14.87
C ARG A 130 1.64 -23.85 -14.98
N SER A 131 1.78 -25.17 -14.80
CA SER A 131 0.64 -26.10 -14.79
C SER A 131 -0.43 -25.73 -13.76
N ILE A 132 -0.05 -25.30 -12.55
CA ILE A 132 -1.01 -24.87 -11.51
C ILE A 132 -1.76 -23.60 -11.93
N ILE A 133 -1.09 -22.65 -12.59
CA ILE A 133 -1.70 -21.40 -13.04
C ILE A 133 -2.58 -21.62 -14.27
N GLU A 134 -2.14 -22.42 -15.24
CA GLU A 134 -2.94 -22.75 -16.43
C GLU A 134 -4.23 -23.51 -16.07
N LYS A 135 -4.22 -24.35 -15.03
CA LYS A 135 -5.44 -24.97 -14.48
C LYS A 135 -6.48 -23.95 -13.99
N ARG A 136 -6.08 -22.70 -13.71
CA ARG A 136 -7.02 -21.62 -13.37
C ARG A 136 -7.69 -20.99 -14.60
N LYS A 137 -7.35 -21.42 -15.82
CA LYS A 137 -7.88 -20.92 -17.09
C LYS A 137 -7.71 -19.40 -17.28
N LEU A 138 -6.66 -18.81 -16.69
CA LEU A 138 -6.36 -17.39 -16.88
C LEU A 138 -6.10 -17.06 -18.35
N PRO A 139 -6.46 -15.85 -18.83
CA PRO A 139 -6.12 -15.42 -20.18
C PRO A 139 -4.60 -15.48 -20.40
N LEU A 140 -4.15 -16.07 -21.51
CA LEU A 140 -2.72 -16.29 -21.79
C LEU A 140 -1.88 -15.00 -21.72
N LYS A 141 -2.46 -13.87 -22.17
CA LYS A 141 -1.84 -12.54 -22.09
C LYS A 141 -1.44 -12.13 -20.67
N CYS A 142 -2.18 -12.60 -19.66
CA CYS A 142 -1.94 -12.27 -18.25
C CYS A 142 -0.76 -13.06 -17.68
N LEU A 143 -0.43 -14.23 -18.23
CA LEU A 143 0.67 -15.08 -17.74
C LEU A 143 2.02 -14.39 -17.87
N ASN A 144 2.18 -13.49 -18.84
CA ASN A 144 3.40 -12.71 -19.05
C ASN A 144 3.72 -11.78 -17.87
N ASP A 145 2.70 -11.33 -17.13
CA ASP A 145 2.83 -10.38 -16.02
C ASP A 145 2.59 -11.03 -14.64
N LEU A 146 2.75 -12.34 -14.59
CA LEU A 146 2.78 -13.14 -13.36
C LEU A 146 4.14 -13.82 -13.28
N TYR A 147 4.70 -13.92 -12.08
CA TYR A 147 6.10 -14.35 -11.94
C TYR A 147 6.25 -15.47 -10.92
N LEU A 148 7.18 -16.39 -11.18
CA LEU A 148 7.60 -17.37 -10.19
C LEU A 148 8.66 -16.75 -9.28
N CYS A 149 8.33 -16.60 -7.99
CA CYS A 149 9.30 -16.26 -6.96
C CYS A 149 9.66 -17.52 -6.17
N LYS A 150 10.86 -18.07 -6.43
CA LYS A 150 11.32 -19.36 -5.85
C LYS A 150 11.50 -19.33 -4.32
N SER A 151 11.87 -18.18 -3.76
CA SER A 151 12.07 -17.98 -2.31
C SER A 151 11.54 -16.61 -1.94
N PHE A 152 10.27 -16.53 -1.54
CA PHE A 152 9.53 -15.29 -1.37
C PHE A 152 10.04 -14.43 -0.21
N TYR A 153 10.38 -15.03 0.94
CA TYR A 153 10.92 -14.30 2.08
C TYR A 153 12.32 -13.78 1.78
N LYS A 154 13.18 -14.65 1.23
CA LYS A 154 14.54 -14.26 0.82
C LYS A 154 14.51 -13.15 -0.22
N PHE A 155 13.68 -13.27 -1.26
CA PHE A 155 13.49 -12.25 -2.28
C PHE A 155 13.02 -10.93 -1.67
N THR A 156 11.99 -10.96 -0.83
CA THR A 156 11.47 -9.75 -0.17
C THR A 156 12.52 -9.06 0.69
N ASN A 157 13.35 -9.82 1.40
CA ASN A 157 14.45 -9.28 2.20
C ASN A 157 15.54 -8.57 1.37
N THR A 158 15.67 -8.87 0.06
CA THR A 158 16.55 -8.10 -0.85
C THR A 158 16.00 -6.71 -1.16
N LEU A 159 14.67 -6.54 -1.13
CA LEU A 159 13.98 -5.29 -1.44
C LEU A 159 13.67 -4.45 -0.20
N ILE A 160 13.40 -5.11 0.92
CA ILE A 160 13.10 -4.53 2.23
C ILE A 160 13.92 -5.32 3.26
N PRO A 161 15.11 -4.82 3.65
CA PRO A 161 15.97 -5.52 4.58
C PRO A 161 15.25 -5.92 5.87
N ASN A 162 15.40 -7.19 6.27
CA ASN A 162 14.84 -7.74 7.50
C ASN A 162 13.30 -7.67 7.60
N LYS A 163 12.57 -7.68 6.47
CA LYS A 163 11.10 -7.79 6.46
C LYS A 163 10.61 -9.11 7.04
N PHE A 164 11.32 -10.19 6.74
CA PHE A 164 11.16 -11.52 7.32
C PHE A 164 12.40 -11.86 8.15
N PRO A 165 12.36 -11.72 9.48
CA PRO A 165 13.52 -11.98 10.34
C PRO A 165 13.99 -13.44 10.33
N SER A 166 13.06 -14.36 10.09
CA SER A 166 13.32 -15.78 9.88
C SER A 166 12.92 -16.18 8.46
N LEU A 167 13.71 -17.06 7.85
CA LEU A 167 13.41 -17.68 6.55
C LEU A 167 12.75 -19.05 6.71
N ASN A 168 12.42 -19.46 7.94
CA ASN A 168 11.68 -20.70 8.17
C ASN A 168 10.27 -20.57 7.56
N GLY A 169 9.88 -21.58 6.78
CA GLY A 169 8.64 -21.53 6.02
C GLY A 169 8.68 -20.65 4.77
N ASP A 170 9.86 -20.25 4.29
CA ASP A 170 9.99 -19.66 2.96
C ASP A 170 9.72 -20.73 1.90
N HIS A 171 8.82 -20.44 0.98
CA HIS A 171 8.41 -21.35 -0.08
C HIS A 171 8.13 -20.58 -1.38
N PRO A 172 8.12 -21.27 -2.53
CA PRO A 172 7.78 -20.65 -3.79
C PRO A 172 6.38 -20.04 -3.76
N ARG A 173 6.25 -18.84 -4.33
CA ARG A 173 4.96 -18.13 -4.47
C ARG A 173 4.83 -17.53 -5.86
N LEU A 174 3.60 -17.47 -6.36
CA LEU A 174 3.22 -16.69 -7.52
C LEU A 174 3.27 -15.22 -7.13
N LEU A 175 4.15 -14.45 -7.75
CA LEU A 175 4.28 -13.03 -7.53
C LEU A 175 3.41 -12.26 -8.53
N ILE A 176 2.54 -11.42 -7.99
CA ILE A 176 1.60 -10.55 -8.71
C ILE A 176 2.02 -9.10 -8.44
N PRO A 177 2.60 -8.38 -9.41
CA PRO A 177 3.05 -7.01 -9.22
C PRO A 177 1.89 -6.01 -9.21
N PHE A 178 1.95 -5.00 -8.35
CA PHE A 178 0.99 -3.89 -8.32
C PHE A 178 1.74 -2.65 -8.79
N ARG A 179 1.21 -2.02 -9.84
CA ARG A 179 1.83 -0.89 -10.53
C ARG A 179 0.98 0.36 -10.40
N ASP A 180 1.64 1.51 -10.30
CA ASP A 180 0.97 2.79 -10.37
C ASP A 180 0.64 3.16 -11.82
N GLU A 181 0.04 4.33 -12.04
CA GLU A 181 -0.34 4.81 -13.38
C GLU A 181 0.86 5.01 -14.33
N ASN A 182 2.08 5.12 -13.78
CA ASN A 182 3.31 5.23 -14.57
C ASN A 182 3.93 3.85 -14.85
N GLY A 183 3.33 2.75 -14.38
CA GLY A 183 3.83 1.40 -14.52
C GLY A 183 4.89 1.00 -13.48
N GLU A 184 5.18 1.86 -12.48
CA GLU A 184 6.17 1.58 -11.44
C GLU A 184 5.60 0.63 -10.38
N VAL A 185 6.36 -0.42 -10.03
CA VAL A 185 5.94 -1.41 -9.03
C VAL A 185 6.04 -0.81 -7.62
N PHE A 186 4.90 -0.53 -6.99
CA PHE A 186 4.83 0.02 -5.63
C PHE A 186 4.49 -1.03 -4.58
N ALA A 187 3.91 -2.16 -4.97
CA ALA A 187 3.60 -3.30 -4.11
C ALA A 187 3.60 -4.58 -4.94
N TYR A 188 3.57 -5.72 -4.27
CA TYR A 188 3.32 -7.01 -4.91
C TYR A 188 2.68 -7.98 -3.93
N GLN A 189 2.01 -8.99 -4.47
CA GLN A 189 1.41 -10.06 -3.69
C GLN A 189 2.07 -11.39 -4.03
N GLY A 190 2.37 -12.19 -3.01
CA GLY A 190 2.82 -13.58 -3.13
C GLY A 190 1.69 -14.53 -2.81
N ARG A 191 1.14 -15.22 -3.83
CA ARG A 191 0.16 -16.29 -3.64
C ARG A 191 0.86 -17.64 -3.49
N ALA A 192 0.48 -18.41 -2.47
CA ALA A 192 0.91 -19.79 -2.29
C ALA A 192 0.45 -20.67 -3.47
N PHE A 193 1.30 -21.61 -3.90
CA PHE A 193 0.94 -22.59 -4.93
C PHE A 193 0.19 -23.79 -4.34
N GLY A 194 0.50 -24.16 -3.10
CA GLY A 194 -0.12 -25.27 -2.38
C GLY A 194 -1.05 -24.78 -1.26
N ASN A 195 -0.99 -25.50 -0.14
CA ASN A 195 -1.84 -25.28 1.04
C ASN A 195 -1.18 -24.39 2.10
N GLU A 196 -0.09 -23.70 1.75
CA GLU A 196 0.66 -22.88 2.69
C GLU A 196 -0.16 -21.68 3.18
N THR A 197 -0.15 -21.46 4.49
CA THR A 197 -0.84 -20.35 5.14
C THR A 197 0.13 -19.23 5.53
N PRO A 198 -0.21 -17.95 5.27
CA PRO A 198 -1.40 -17.49 4.57
C PRO A 198 -1.32 -17.72 3.06
N LYS A 199 -2.48 -17.95 2.42
CA LYS A 199 -2.62 -18.15 0.96
C LYS A 199 -2.06 -16.97 0.17
N TYR A 200 -2.18 -15.76 0.71
CA TYR A 200 -1.68 -14.53 0.12
C TYR A 200 -0.85 -13.73 1.12
N ILE A 201 0.29 -13.20 0.68
CA ILE A 201 1.09 -12.24 1.43
C ILE A 201 1.28 -11.00 0.57
N THR A 202 0.81 -9.84 1.03
CA THR A 202 0.99 -8.57 0.33
C THR A 202 2.18 -7.81 0.90
N ILE A 203 3.11 -7.39 0.04
CA ILE A 203 4.27 -6.58 0.39
C ILE A 203 4.13 -5.20 -0.26
N LYS A 204 4.13 -4.15 0.57
CA LYS A 204 4.22 -2.76 0.11
C LYS A 204 5.68 -2.33 0.02
N LEU A 205 6.10 -1.83 -1.13
CA LEU A 205 7.39 -1.15 -1.31
C LEU A 205 7.27 0.35 -1.03
N ASN A 206 6.11 0.93 -1.33
CA ASN A 206 5.69 2.26 -0.91
C ASN A 206 4.59 2.14 0.15
N SER A 207 4.82 2.66 1.37
CA SER A 207 3.87 2.58 2.48
C SER A 207 2.57 3.33 2.20
N ASP A 208 2.67 4.41 1.43
CA ASP A 208 1.63 5.43 1.27
C ASP A 208 0.70 5.10 0.10
N ALA A 209 1.08 4.14 -0.75
CA ALA A 209 0.27 3.70 -1.88
C ALA A 209 -0.86 2.75 -1.44
N ASP A 210 -2.05 2.94 -2.01
CA ASP A 210 -3.19 2.04 -1.83
C ASP A 210 -2.94 0.70 -2.54
N LYS A 211 -3.38 -0.41 -1.93
CA LYS A 211 -3.14 -1.77 -2.47
C LYS A 211 -4.13 -2.10 -3.58
N ILE A 212 -4.09 -1.31 -4.65
CA ILE A 212 -4.94 -1.47 -5.83
C ILE A 212 -4.12 -2.08 -6.96
N PHE A 213 -4.60 -3.18 -7.52
CA PHE A 213 -4.02 -3.84 -8.67
C PHE A 213 -4.75 -3.41 -9.95
N GLY A 214 -4.02 -3.23 -11.05
CA GLY A 214 -4.56 -2.88 -12.37
C GLY A 214 -4.68 -1.37 -12.65
N LEU A 215 -4.16 -0.49 -11.78
CA LEU A 215 -4.17 0.96 -12.00
C LEU A 215 -3.43 1.39 -13.27
N ASP A 216 -2.42 0.64 -13.68
CA ASP A 216 -1.64 0.85 -14.90
C ASP A 216 -2.38 0.47 -16.19
N LYS A 217 -3.51 -0.25 -16.08
CA LYS A 217 -4.25 -0.84 -17.22
C LYS A 217 -5.68 -0.32 -17.35
N VAL A 218 -6.18 0.40 -16.34
CA VAL A 218 -7.56 0.87 -16.30
C VAL A 218 -7.75 2.10 -17.19
N ASP A 219 -8.81 2.10 -17.98
CA ASP A 219 -9.30 3.22 -18.76
C ASP A 219 -10.38 3.95 -17.93
N LYS A 220 -10.02 5.12 -17.39
CA LYS A 220 -10.89 5.93 -16.52
C LYS A 220 -12.10 6.53 -17.24
N ASN A 221 -12.14 6.48 -18.58
CA ASN A 221 -13.27 6.98 -19.35
C ASN A 221 -14.36 5.92 -19.58
N LYS A 222 -14.09 4.69 -19.18
CA LYS A 222 -15.04 3.57 -19.26
C LYS A 222 -15.46 3.16 -17.85
N LYS A 223 -16.57 2.45 -17.78
CA LYS A 223 -17.02 1.79 -16.56
C LYS A 223 -15.92 0.90 -15.99
N ILE A 224 -15.61 1.06 -14.71
CA ILE A 224 -14.56 0.32 -14.00
C ILE A 224 -15.21 -0.71 -13.09
N TYR A 225 -14.80 -1.97 -13.23
CA TYR A 225 -15.19 -3.02 -12.29
C TYR A 225 -14.17 -3.13 -11.16
N VAL A 226 -14.65 -3.28 -9.93
CA VAL A 226 -13.80 -3.39 -8.74
C VAL A 226 -14.08 -4.70 -8.05
N VAL A 227 -13.08 -5.58 -7.94
CA VAL A 227 -13.16 -6.88 -7.26
C VAL A 227 -12.21 -6.94 -6.07
N GLU A 228 -12.34 -7.93 -5.19
CA GLU A 228 -11.44 -8.10 -4.03
C GLU A 228 -10.05 -8.64 -4.43
N GLY A 229 -10.04 -9.63 -5.34
CA GLY A 229 -8.87 -10.43 -5.67
C GLY A 229 -8.21 -10.05 -7.00
N PRO A 230 -6.87 -9.93 -7.07
CA PRO A 230 -6.18 -9.71 -8.34
C PRO A 230 -6.49 -10.78 -9.39
N ILE A 231 -6.67 -12.04 -8.99
CA ILE A 231 -6.96 -13.14 -9.93
C ILE A 231 -8.34 -12.96 -10.57
N ASP A 232 -9.36 -12.59 -9.80
CA ASP A 232 -10.70 -12.34 -10.31
C ASP A 232 -10.71 -11.19 -11.33
N SER A 233 -9.92 -10.14 -11.08
CA SER A 233 -9.83 -8.99 -11.98
C SER A 233 -9.27 -9.34 -13.35
N LEU A 234 -8.45 -10.40 -13.45
CA LEU A 234 -7.86 -10.82 -14.73
C LEU A 234 -8.90 -11.45 -15.68
N PHE A 235 -10.08 -11.82 -15.17
CA PHE A 235 -11.17 -12.37 -15.98
C PHE A 235 -12.13 -11.31 -16.51
N LEU A 236 -12.04 -10.06 -16.05
CA LEU A 236 -12.92 -8.97 -16.47
C LEU A 236 -12.16 -7.93 -17.29
N ASP A 237 -12.85 -7.24 -18.18
CA ASP A 237 -12.28 -6.10 -18.89
C ASP A 237 -12.43 -4.82 -18.06
N ASN A 238 -11.44 -3.93 -18.15
CA ASN A 238 -11.40 -2.67 -17.41
C ASN A 238 -11.65 -2.81 -15.89
N CYS A 239 -10.98 -3.78 -15.28
CA CYS A 239 -11.18 -4.15 -13.88
C CYS A 239 -9.93 -3.89 -13.04
N ILE A 240 -10.15 -3.45 -11.80
CA ILE A 240 -9.12 -3.31 -10.77
C ILE A 240 -9.45 -4.21 -9.58
N ALA A 241 -8.44 -4.58 -8.80
CA ALA A 241 -8.63 -5.34 -7.57
C ALA A 241 -8.15 -4.60 -6.33
N VAL A 242 -8.95 -4.65 -5.27
CA VAL A 242 -8.69 -3.94 -4.01
C VAL A 242 -8.33 -4.96 -2.92
N ALA A 243 -7.02 -5.22 -2.77
CA ALA A 243 -6.50 -6.25 -1.86
C ALA A 243 -6.55 -5.81 -0.37
N GLY A 244 -7.78 -5.62 0.14
CA GLY A 244 -8.07 -5.04 1.46
C GLY A 244 -7.62 -3.58 1.57
N ALA A 245 -7.73 -2.82 0.48
CA ALA A 245 -7.54 -1.37 0.47
C ALA A 245 -8.88 -0.65 0.40
N ASP A 246 -8.93 0.59 0.86
CA ASP A 246 -10.08 1.45 0.60
C ASP A 246 -10.03 1.88 -0.87
N PHE A 247 -11.15 1.72 -1.58
CA PHE A 247 -11.28 2.09 -2.99
C PHE A 247 -11.99 3.42 -3.17
N ASN A 248 -12.26 4.16 -2.09
CA ASN A 248 -12.88 5.48 -2.15
C ASN A 248 -12.13 6.48 -3.04
N ASN A 249 -10.84 6.28 -3.25
CA ASN A 249 -10.00 7.14 -4.08
C ASN A 249 -10.16 6.89 -5.60
N VAL A 250 -10.85 5.83 -6.00
CA VAL A 250 -11.11 5.51 -7.41
C VAL A 250 -12.24 6.42 -7.91
N GLN A 251 -11.90 7.38 -8.77
CA GLN A 251 -12.85 8.27 -9.42
C GLN A 251 -13.38 7.64 -10.71
N GLY A 252 -14.66 7.87 -11.03
CA GLY A 252 -15.30 7.41 -12.26
C GLY A 252 -16.61 6.65 -12.03
N ASP A 253 -17.16 6.11 -13.11
CA ASP A 253 -18.28 5.15 -13.07
C ASP A 253 -17.74 3.79 -12.61
N VAL A 254 -18.04 3.44 -11.36
CA VAL A 254 -17.47 2.27 -10.68
C VAL A 254 -18.58 1.32 -10.26
N THR A 255 -18.44 0.04 -10.63
CA THR A 255 -19.27 -1.05 -10.11
C THR A 255 -18.44 -1.99 -9.26
N VAL A 256 -18.86 -2.17 -8.00
CA VAL A 256 -18.15 -3.00 -7.03
C VAL A 256 -18.74 -4.41 -7.01
N ILE A 257 -17.87 -5.40 -7.10
CA ILE A 257 -18.20 -6.82 -7.18
C ILE A 257 -17.53 -7.52 -5.99
N TYR A 258 -18.35 -7.97 -5.05
CA TYR A 258 -17.91 -8.72 -3.88
C TYR A 258 -18.03 -10.22 -4.12
N ASP A 259 -17.33 -10.99 -3.29
CA ASP A 259 -17.51 -12.44 -3.21
C ASP A 259 -18.98 -12.80 -2.91
N ASN A 260 -19.46 -13.90 -3.49
CA ASN A 260 -20.80 -14.44 -3.32
C ASN A 260 -20.96 -15.17 -1.98
N GLU A 261 -20.80 -14.43 -0.87
CA GLU A 261 -20.88 -14.99 0.48
C GLU A 261 -21.99 -14.31 1.30
N PRO A 262 -23.28 -14.61 1.03
CA PRO A 262 -24.41 -13.94 1.67
C PRO A 262 -24.52 -14.17 3.19
N ARG A 263 -23.73 -15.10 3.74
CA ARG A 263 -23.65 -15.41 5.17
C ARG A 263 -22.41 -14.80 5.85
N ASN A 264 -21.45 -14.27 5.08
CA ASN A 264 -20.24 -13.66 5.63
C ASN A 264 -20.55 -12.23 6.12
N LYS A 265 -20.54 -12.03 7.43
CA LYS A 265 -20.88 -10.75 8.06
C LYS A 265 -20.00 -9.60 7.62
N GLU A 266 -18.72 -9.86 7.31
CA GLU A 266 -17.79 -8.81 6.88
C GLU A 266 -18.13 -8.33 5.47
N ILE A 267 -18.36 -9.25 4.54
CA ILE A 267 -18.79 -8.93 3.17
C ILE A 267 -20.13 -8.23 3.17
N VAL A 268 -21.12 -8.75 3.91
CA VAL A 268 -22.45 -8.12 4.03
C VAL A 268 -22.31 -6.67 4.53
N LYS A 269 -21.48 -6.42 5.55
CA LYS A 269 -21.22 -5.07 6.07
C LYS A 269 -20.54 -4.16 5.03
N GLN A 270 -19.62 -4.69 4.24
CA GLN A 270 -18.94 -3.93 3.19
C GLN A 270 -19.89 -3.57 2.05
N ILE A 271 -20.72 -4.51 1.59
CA ILE A 271 -21.77 -4.27 0.60
C ILE A 271 -22.71 -3.18 1.08
N GLU A 272 -23.22 -3.28 2.32
CA GLU A 272 -24.12 -2.29 2.90
C GLU A 272 -23.49 -0.89 2.94
N LYS A 273 -22.21 -0.79 3.35
CA LYS A 273 -21.46 0.47 3.32
C LYS A 273 -21.40 1.04 1.89
N THR A 274 -21.09 0.22 0.90
CA THR A 274 -20.98 0.62 -0.51
C THR A 274 -22.31 1.09 -1.09
N ILE A 275 -23.42 0.40 -0.76
CA ILE A 275 -24.78 0.83 -1.12
C ILE A 275 -25.09 2.21 -0.51
N ASN A 276 -24.75 2.41 0.76
CA ASN A 276 -24.99 3.68 1.46
C ASN A 276 -24.15 4.84 0.93
N GLN A 277 -23.03 4.55 0.28
CA GLN A 277 -22.23 5.53 -0.46
C GLN A 277 -22.81 5.86 -1.85
N GLY A 278 -23.93 5.25 -2.23
CA GLY A 278 -24.60 5.49 -3.52
C GLY A 278 -23.91 4.85 -4.72
N ARG A 279 -23.02 3.88 -4.51
CA ARG A 279 -22.30 3.19 -5.59
C ARG A 279 -23.09 2.02 -6.16
N SER A 280 -22.86 1.72 -7.43
CA SER A 280 -23.41 0.53 -8.08
C SER A 280 -22.67 -0.72 -7.60
N ILE A 281 -23.42 -1.79 -7.34
CA ILE A 281 -22.89 -3.06 -6.83
C ILE A 281 -23.46 -4.24 -7.62
N VAL A 282 -22.72 -5.34 -7.66
CA VAL A 282 -23.25 -6.62 -8.13
C VAL A 282 -23.79 -7.43 -6.96
N LEU A 283 -25.02 -7.92 -7.09
CA LEU A 283 -25.59 -8.90 -6.17
C LEU A 283 -25.91 -10.17 -6.96
N TRP A 284 -25.11 -11.22 -6.74
CA TRP A 284 -25.22 -12.46 -7.49
C TRP A 284 -26.61 -13.10 -7.34
N PRO A 285 -27.19 -13.63 -8.44
CA PRO A 285 -28.47 -14.33 -8.39
C PRO A 285 -28.33 -15.67 -7.66
N ASP A 286 -29.42 -16.18 -7.09
CA ASP A 286 -29.44 -17.46 -6.35
C ASP A 286 -29.02 -18.67 -7.21
N THR A 287 -29.01 -18.52 -8.55
CA THR A 287 -28.53 -19.54 -9.49
C THR A 287 -27.01 -19.73 -9.43
N ILE A 288 -26.26 -18.71 -8.98
CA ILE A 288 -24.80 -18.76 -8.85
C ILE A 288 -24.43 -19.26 -7.46
N LYS A 289 -23.67 -20.36 -7.40
CA LYS A 289 -23.29 -21.03 -6.14
C LYS A 289 -21.81 -20.86 -5.81
N GLU A 290 -21.03 -20.50 -6.81
CA GLU A 290 -19.61 -20.26 -6.74
C GLU A 290 -19.31 -19.04 -5.90
N LYS A 291 -18.20 -19.08 -5.16
CA LYS A 291 -17.79 -18.05 -4.20
C LYS A 291 -17.28 -16.80 -4.91
N ASP A 292 -16.42 -16.97 -5.90
CA ASP A 292 -15.74 -15.89 -6.62
C ASP A 292 -15.74 -16.13 -8.13
N ILE A 293 -15.25 -15.15 -8.90
CA ILE A 293 -15.23 -15.21 -10.37
C ILE A 293 -14.31 -16.33 -10.86
N ASN A 294 -13.15 -16.50 -10.20
CA ASN A 294 -12.25 -17.61 -10.50
C ASN A 294 -12.96 -18.97 -10.36
N ASP A 295 -13.77 -19.16 -9.34
CA ASP A 295 -14.54 -20.39 -9.12
C ASP A 295 -15.63 -20.58 -10.19
N MET A 296 -16.29 -19.51 -10.65
CA MET A 296 -17.23 -19.55 -11.79
C MET A 296 -16.57 -20.01 -13.09
N ILE A 297 -15.37 -19.50 -13.39
CA ILE A 297 -14.59 -19.93 -14.57
C ILE A 297 -14.20 -21.42 -14.46
N LEU A 298 -13.87 -21.86 -13.24
CA LEU A 298 -13.52 -23.25 -12.98
C LEU A 298 -14.74 -24.18 -13.11
N SER A 299 -15.93 -23.74 -12.71
CA SER A 299 -17.18 -24.51 -12.85
C SER A 299 -17.70 -24.59 -14.29
N GLY A 300 -17.19 -23.75 -15.19
CA GLY A 300 -17.44 -23.85 -16.63
C GLY A 300 -17.98 -22.59 -17.28
N HIS A 301 -18.27 -21.54 -16.50
CA HIS A 301 -18.70 -20.27 -17.06
C HIS A 301 -17.62 -19.65 -17.93
N THR A 302 -18.05 -19.07 -19.03
CA THR A 302 -17.20 -18.26 -19.90
C THR A 302 -17.12 -16.83 -19.39
N LYS A 303 -16.06 -16.11 -19.78
CA LYS A 303 -15.91 -14.68 -19.49
C LYS A 303 -17.14 -13.87 -19.93
N SER A 304 -17.70 -14.16 -21.11
CA SER A 304 -18.84 -13.42 -21.64
C SER A 304 -20.12 -13.67 -20.84
N GLU A 305 -20.33 -14.89 -20.34
CA GLU A 305 -21.46 -15.21 -19.48
C GLU A 305 -21.35 -14.50 -18.14
N ILE A 306 -20.17 -14.50 -17.52
CA ILE A 306 -19.92 -13.80 -16.25
C ILE A 306 -20.15 -12.30 -16.42
N GLN A 307 -19.64 -11.71 -17.50
CA GLN A 307 -19.83 -10.29 -17.82
C GLN A 307 -21.32 -9.94 -17.95
N LYS A 308 -22.09 -10.77 -18.67
CA LYS A 308 -23.54 -10.59 -18.80
C LYS A 308 -24.26 -10.71 -17.46
N ILE A 309 -23.91 -11.70 -16.64
CA ILE A 309 -24.48 -11.87 -15.30
C ILE A 309 -24.20 -10.64 -14.43
N ILE A 310 -22.98 -10.11 -14.48
CA ILE A 310 -22.59 -8.88 -13.77
C ILE A 310 -23.47 -7.71 -14.21
N GLU A 311 -23.65 -7.51 -15.52
CA GLU A 311 -24.47 -6.43 -16.08
C GLU A 311 -25.95 -6.56 -15.67
N ASP A 312 -26.53 -7.75 -15.83
CA ASP A 312 -27.93 -8.04 -15.50
C ASP A 312 -28.23 -7.96 -13.99
N ASN A 313 -27.20 -8.05 -13.14
CA ASN A 313 -27.32 -8.04 -11.68
C ASN A 313 -26.55 -6.89 -11.02
N THR A 314 -26.30 -5.80 -11.77
CA THR A 314 -25.81 -4.55 -11.21
C THR A 314 -26.98 -3.70 -10.70
N PHE A 315 -26.91 -3.27 -9.45
CA PHE A 315 -27.95 -2.46 -8.80
C PHE A 315 -27.35 -1.23 -8.11
N GLU A 316 -28.15 -0.17 -7.99
CA GLU A 316 -27.80 1.04 -7.25
C GLU A 316 -28.98 1.61 -6.45
N GLY A 317 -28.68 2.55 -5.54
CA GLY A 317 -29.69 3.28 -4.78
C GLY A 317 -30.71 2.40 -4.05
N VAL A 318 -32.00 2.72 -4.22
CA VAL A 318 -33.10 1.99 -3.56
C VAL A 318 -33.23 0.56 -4.08
N ALA A 319 -32.99 0.33 -5.37
CA ALA A 319 -33.05 -1.00 -5.97
C ALA A 319 -31.99 -1.93 -5.35
N ALA A 320 -30.77 -1.43 -5.15
CA ALA A 320 -29.72 -2.16 -4.46
C ALA A 320 -30.10 -2.52 -3.01
N LYS A 321 -30.67 -1.57 -2.24
CA LYS A 321 -31.11 -1.82 -0.86
C LYS A 321 -32.16 -2.94 -0.77
N LEU A 322 -33.14 -2.92 -1.67
CA LEU A 322 -34.19 -3.94 -1.73
C LEU A 322 -33.61 -5.32 -2.08
N ARG A 323 -32.79 -5.39 -3.15
CA ARG A 323 -32.15 -6.64 -3.59
C ARG A 323 -31.22 -7.21 -2.53
N PHE A 324 -30.42 -6.36 -1.88
CA PHE A 324 -29.48 -6.74 -0.84
C PHE A 324 -30.18 -7.39 0.37
N THR A 325 -31.37 -6.91 0.73
CA THR A 325 -32.17 -7.49 1.82
C THR A 325 -32.58 -8.93 1.52
N GLY A 326 -32.90 -9.25 0.27
CA GLY A 326 -33.16 -10.63 -0.17
C GLY A 326 -31.90 -11.47 -0.30
N TRP A 327 -30.78 -10.87 -0.72
CA TRP A 327 -29.51 -11.55 -0.92
C TRP A 327 -28.85 -11.97 0.40
N LYS A 328 -28.76 -11.07 1.38
CA LYS A 328 -28.11 -11.36 2.68
C LYS A 328 -28.88 -12.46 3.44
N LYS A 329 -28.15 -13.45 3.96
CA LYS A 329 -28.70 -14.58 4.73
C LYS A 329 -28.15 -14.59 6.17
N ILE A 330 -28.10 -13.42 6.79
CA ILE A 330 -27.69 -13.24 8.18
C ILE A 330 -28.91 -12.88 9.05
N ASN A 331 -29.01 -13.46 10.24
CA ASN A 331 -30.09 -13.14 11.19
C ASN A 331 -29.77 -11.82 11.92
N GLU A 332 -30.67 -10.83 11.83
CA GLU A 332 -30.46 -9.47 12.41
C GLU A 332 -30.56 -9.42 13.95
N ARG A 333 -30.97 -10.51 14.61
CA ARG A 333 -31.23 -10.57 16.06
C ARG A 333 -30.03 -10.41 17.00
N VAL A 334 -28.81 -10.16 16.50
CA VAL A 334 -27.59 -10.09 17.32
C VAL A 334 -26.94 -8.69 17.34
N ILE A 335 -27.42 -7.73 16.53
CA ILE A 335 -26.74 -6.43 16.36
C ILE A 335 -27.23 -5.37 17.37
N SER A 336 -28.36 -5.59 18.03
CA SER A 336 -28.97 -4.64 18.99
C SER A 336 -28.54 -4.85 20.45
N LYS A 337 -27.23 -4.98 20.71
CA LYS A 337 -26.68 -4.90 22.08
C LYS A 337 -25.40 -4.05 22.12
N THR A 338 -25.53 -2.77 21.82
CA THR A 338 -24.71 -1.72 22.44
C THR A 338 -25.51 -0.42 22.35
N ILE A 339 -26.29 -0.13 23.38
CA ILE A 339 -26.67 1.23 23.76
C ILE A 339 -25.68 1.64 24.84
#